data_AF-A0A522UH10-F1
#
_entry.id   AF-A0A522UH10-F1
#
_cell.length_a   1.000
_cell.length_b   1.000
_cell.length_c   1.000
_cell.angle_alpha   90.00
_cell.angle_beta   90.00
_cell.angle_gamma   90.00
#
_symmetry.space_group_name_H-M   'P 1'
#
loop_
_entity.id
_entity.type
_entity.pdbx_description
1 polymer ?
#
loop_
_entity_poly.entity_id
_entity_poly.type
_entity_poly.pdbx_seq_one_letter_code
_entity_poly.pdbx_strand_id
1 'polypeptide(L)'
;MKKTPSNTAVSKPWKNYLTGFPSLGKRPLIVGVLAGFGEATQILKAKERPFDLVEWRLDLTGQRSGMWVERCFELEQADIRVLLTIRSSAEGGKWFGAEDERLVLYRRGLEVVSMVDIEINNRLLSRVVAAAHEVGRPVIGSFHDFSETPPRAVLEEVITRGWKTGVDVVKLALRLKTDADLPLLLDVLKTGTPQRPLCVIGMGAPEARLELARAGSCLAYGFLGQFTAPGQIACQELATQLA
;
A
#
# COMPACT_ATOMS: atom_id res chain seq x y z
N MET A 1 -15.39 31.28 27.69
CA MET A 1 -15.59 30.07 26.84
C MET A 1 -14.33 29.84 26.01
N LYS A 2 -13.60 28.76 26.27
CA LYS A 2 -12.39 28.40 25.51
C LYS A 2 -12.83 27.91 24.12
N LYS A 3 -12.39 28.58 23.06
CA LYS A 3 -12.60 28.14 21.68
C LYS A 3 -11.79 26.87 21.46
N THR A 4 -12.47 25.77 21.17
CA THR A 4 -11.89 24.52 20.67
C THR A 4 -11.17 24.82 19.35
N PRO A 5 -9.92 24.36 19.13
CA PRO A 5 -9.30 24.51 17.82
C PRO A 5 -10.03 23.58 16.85
N SER A 6 -10.54 24.14 15.75
CA SER A 6 -11.08 23.39 14.62
C SER A 6 -9.93 22.64 13.95
N ASN A 7 -9.69 21.39 14.36
CA ASN A 7 -8.77 20.51 13.67
C ASN A 7 -9.45 19.91 12.44
N THR A 8 -9.53 20.71 11.38
CA THR A 8 -9.74 20.20 10.02
C THR A 8 -8.47 20.47 9.25
N ALA A 9 -7.41 19.72 9.58
CA ALA A 9 -6.30 19.57 8.65
C ALA A 9 -6.89 18.93 7.38
N VAL A 10 -7.19 19.76 6.39
CA VAL A 10 -7.55 19.29 5.06
C VAL A 10 -6.34 18.51 4.57
N SER A 11 -6.46 17.19 4.48
CA SER A 11 -5.46 16.31 3.88
C SER A 11 -4.99 16.94 2.58
N LYS A 12 -3.68 17.19 2.45
CA LYS A 12 -3.12 17.60 1.16
C LYS A 12 -3.53 16.53 0.14
N PRO A 13 -3.99 16.88 -1.07
CA PRO A 13 -4.29 15.90 -2.11
C PRO A 13 -3.13 14.90 -2.20
N TRP A 14 -3.39 13.59 -2.23
CA TRP A 14 -2.32 12.58 -2.21
C TRP A 14 -1.27 12.80 -3.32
N LYS A 15 -1.68 13.41 -4.44
CA LYS A 15 -0.84 13.85 -5.55
C LYS A 15 0.25 14.84 -5.15
N ASN A 16 0.06 15.60 -4.08
CA ASN A 16 1.04 16.54 -3.53
C ASN A 16 2.18 15.83 -2.79
N TYR A 17 1.94 14.62 -2.27
CA TYR A 17 3.01 13.74 -1.76
C TYR A 17 3.69 12.97 -2.89
N LEU A 18 3.00 12.82 -4.01
CA LEU A 18 3.51 12.16 -5.20
C LEU A 18 4.02 13.12 -6.29
N THR A 19 4.31 14.39 -5.96
CA THR A 19 4.97 15.27 -6.92
C THR A 19 6.31 14.66 -7.31
N GLY A 20 6.48 14.37 -8.60
CA GLY A 20 7.69 13.72 -9.13
C GLY A 20 7.52 12.25 -9.55
N PHE A 21 6.35 11.61 -9.35
CA PHE A 21 6.10 10.27 -9.91
C PHE A 21 5.74 10.37 -11.41
N PRO A 22 6.57 9.87 -12.34
CA PRO A 22 6.39 10.11 -13.79
C PRO A 22 5.09 9.55 -14.39
N SER A 23 4.54 8.52 -13.74
CA SER A 23 3.37 7.74 -14.14
C SER A 23 2.07 8.18 -13.44
N LEU A 24 2.14 9.11 -12.49
CA LEU A 24 0.99 9.55 -11.70
C LEU A 24 -0.13 10.10 -12.59
N GLY A 25 -1.28 9.43 -12.58
CA GLY A 25 -2.47 9.82 -13.34
C GLY A 25 -2.47 9.40 -14.82
N LYS A 26 -1.45 8.67 -15.29
CA LYS A 26 -1.41 8.06 -16.64
C LYS A 26 -1.84 6.59 -16.61
N ARG A 27 -1.35 5.86 -15.61
CA ARG A 27 -1.67 4.45 -15.32
C ARG A 27 -1.58 4.24 -13.80
N PRO A 28 -2.11 3.12 -13.26
CA PRO A 28 -1.75 2.67 -11.92
C PRO A 28 -0.24 2.67 -11.69
N LEU A 29 0.20 3.04 -10.49
CA LEU A 29 1.58 2.82 -10.08
C LEU A 29 1.79 1.32 -9.83
N ILE A 30 2.81 0.76 -10.44
CA ILE A 30 3.19 -0.63 -10.26
C ILE A 30 4.06 -0.74 -9.01
N VAL A 31 3.62 -1.58 -8.08
CA VAL A 31 4.28 -1.81 -6.80
C VAL A 31 4.96 -3.18 -6.86
N GLY A 32 6.29 -3.18 -6.82
CA GLY A 32 7.08 -4.40 -6.70
C GLY A 32 7.23 -4.84 -5.25
N VAL A 33 6.69 -6.01 -4.90
CA VAL A 33 6.76 -6.52 -3.53
C VAL A 33 8.13 -7.11 -3.23
N LEU A 34 8.77 -6.60 -2.18
CA LEU A 34 10.04 -7.08 -1.63
C LEU A 34 9.76 -7.86 -0.35
N ALA A 35 9.88 -9.18 -0.43
CA ALA A 35 9.63 -10.12 0.68
C ALA A 35 10.91 -10.77 1.23
N GLY A 36 12.01 -10.72 0.47
CA GLY A 36 13.32 -11.23 0.87
C GLY A 36 14.35 -10.11 1.03
N PHE A 37 15.11 -10.09 2.13
CA PHE A 37 16.10 -9.02 2.36
C PHE A 37 17.14 -8.89 1.22
N GLY A 38 17.53 -10.01 0.60
CA GLY A 38 18.47 -10.01 -0.51
C GLY A 38 17.92 -9.43 -1.82
N GLU A 39 16.60 -9.33 -1.97
CA GLU A 39 15.95 -8.73 -3.15
C GLU A 39 16.27 -7.23 -3.26
N ALA A 40 16.44 -6.53 -2.13
CA ALA A 40 16.86 -5.12 -2.11
C ALA A 40 18.17 -4.91 -2.88
N THR A 41 19.17 -5.76 -2.65
CA THR A 41 20.46 -5.70 -3.33
C THR A 41 20.35 -6.03 -4.82
N GLN A 42 19.45 -6.94 -5.19
CA GLN A 42 19.20 -7.27 -6.60
C GLN A 42 18.56 -6.08 -7.33
N ILE A 43 17.58 -5.43 -6.70
CA ILE A 43 16.89 -4.26 -7.22
C ILE A 43 17.87 -3.09 -7.44
N LEU A 44 18.75 -2.82 -6.47
CA LEU A 44 19.78 -1.77 -6.58
C LEU A 44 20.72 -2.00 -7.78
N LYS A 45 20.98 -3.27 -8.13
CA LYS A 45 21.85 -3.65 -9.26
C LYS A 45 21.09 -3.82 -10.58
N ALA A 46 19.76 -3.82 -10.56
CA ALA A 46 18.95 -4.06 -11.74
C ALA A 46 19.05 -2.89 -12.72
N LYS A 47 19.30 -3.21 -13.99
CA LYS A 47 19.31 -2.22 -15.09
C LYS A 47 17.89 -1.78 -15.47
N GLU A 48 16.95 -2.71 -15.39
CA GLU A 48 15.55 -2.50 -15.71
C GLU A 48 14.72 -2.56 -14.43
N ARG A 49 13.75 -1.65 -14.32
CA ARG A 49 12.87 -1.52 -13.16
C ARG A 49 11.42 -1.47 -13.67
N PRO A 50 10.75 -2.63 -13.82
CA PRO A 50 9.38 -2.69 -14.34
C PRO A 50 8.34 -2.32 -13.25
N PHE A 51 8.68 -1.40 -12.36
CA PHE A 51 7.87 -0.95 -11.23
C PHE A 51 8.13 0.53 -10.99
N ASP A 52 7.15 1.23 -10.41
CA ASP A 52 7.28 2.64 -10.05
C ASP A 52 7.77 2.82 -8.62
N LEU A 53 7.50 1.85 -7.74
CA LEU A 53 7.96 1.82 -6.36
C LEU A 53 8.06 0.39 -5.84
N VAL A 54 8.72 0.21 -4.70
CA VAL A 54 8.82 -1.08 -4.02
C VAL A 54 8.08 -1.08 -2.69
N GLU A 55 7.39 -2.18 -2.38
CA GLU A 55 6.83 -2.43 -1.04
C GLU A 55 7.82 -3.26 -0.23
N TRP A 56 8.42 -2.67 0.80
CA TRP A 56 9.24 -3.39 1.76
C TRP A 56 8.34 -4.07 2.80
N ARG A 57 8.16 -5.38 2.68
CA ARG A 57 7.44 -6.20 3.67
C ARG A 57 8.34 -6.54 4.84
N LEU A 58 8.42 -5.63 5.83
CA LEU A 58 9.29 -5.80 6.99
C LEU A 58 8.89 -7.02 7.84
N ASP A 59 7.60 -7.35 7.86
CA ASP A 59 7.09 -8.55 8.51
C ASP A 59 7.63 -9.86 7.89
N LEU A 60 8.02 -9.85 6.61
CA LEU A 60 8.60 -11.01 5.92
C LEU A 60 10.13 -11.02 5.93
N THR A 61 10.75 -9.87 5.68
CA THR A 61 12.21 -9.73 5.60
C THR A 61 12.88 -9.83 6.97
N GLY A 62 12.16 -9.43 8.03
CA GLY A 62 12.66 -9.29 9.39
C GLY A 62 13.54 -8.05 9.58
N GLN A 63 13.76 -7.65 10.83
CA GLN A 63 14.50 -6.43 11.14
C GLN A 63 16.02 -6.55 10.92
N ARG A 64 16.61 -7.75 10.90
CA ARG A 64 18.06 -7.97 10.66
C ARG A 64 18.96 -6.98 11.42
N SER A 65 18.76 -6.86 12.74
CA SER A 65 19.51 -5.92 13.60
C SER A 65 19.46 -4.45 13.16
N GLY A 66 18.40 -4.04 12.46
CA GLY A 66 18.21 -2.66 11.98
C GLY A 66 18.71 -2.41 10.56
N MET A 67 19.38 -3.36 9.90
CA MET A 67 19.94 -3.17 8.55
C MET A 67 18.88 -2.81 7.48
N TRP A 68 17.59 -3.08 7.74
CA TRP A 68 16.50 -2.69 6.84
C TRP A 68 16.42 -1.17 6.64
N VAL A 69 16.78 -0.36 7.64
CA VAL A 69 16.77 1.11 7.55
C VAL A 69 17.79 1.59 6.54
N GLU A 70 19.02 1.09 6.64
CA GLU A 70 20.12 1.41 5.70
C GLU A 70 19.75 1.00 4.28
N ARG A 71 19.16 -0.19 4.09
CA ARG A 71 18.72 -0.64 2.76
C ARG A 71 17.57 0.18 2.19
N CYS A 72 16.61 0.59 3.02
CA CYS A 72 15.57 1.51 2.58
C CYS A 72 16.17 2.85 2.14
N PHE A 73 17.12 3.38 2.91
CA PHE A 73 17.82 4.62 2.56
C PHE A 73 18.59 4.50 1.24
N GLU A 74 19.34 3.41 1.04
CA GLU A 74 20.05 3.15 -0.23
C GLU A 74 19.10 3.09 -1.43
N LEU A 75 17.93 2.44 -1.29
CA LEU A 75 16.91 2.39 -2.35
C LEU A 75 16.43 3.80 -2.71
N GLU A 76 16.12 4.61 -1.70
CA GLU A 76 15.63 5.99 -1.90
C GLU A 76 16.71 6.89 -2.52
N GLN A 77 17.99 6.73 -2.14
CA GLN A 77 19.13 7.41 -2.78
C GLN A 77 19.32 7.01 -4.25
N ALA A 78 18.91 5.78 -4.62
CA ALA A 78 18.90 5.30 -6.00
C ALA A 78 17.61 5.66 -6.77
N ASP A 79 16.83 6.62 -6.26
CA ASP A 79 15.52 7.06 -6.76
C ASP A 79 14.50 5.92 -6.89
N ILE A 80 14.54 4.97 -5.96
CA ILE A 80 13.57 3.89 -5.82
C ILE A 80 12.75 4.16 -4.56
N ARG A 81 11.52 4.63 -4.76
CA ARG A 81 10.60 4.95 -3.66
C ARG A 81 10.19 3.70 -2.91
N VAL A 82 10.20 3.77 -1.58
CA VAL A 82 9.89 2.67 -0.67
C VAL A 82 8.56 2.92 0.03
N LEU A 83 7.65 1.95 -0.10
CA LEU A 83 6.47 1.77 0.75
C LEU A 83 6.82 0.78 1.86
N LEU A 84 6.88 1.23 3.11
CA LEU A 84 7.08 0.34 4.25
C LEU A 84 5.75 -0.27 4.70
N THR A 85 5.69 -1.60 4.68
CA THR A 85 4.54 -2.37 5.15
C THR A 85 4.98 -3.36 6.24
N ILE A 86 4.31 -3.33 7.40
CA ILE A 86 4.57 -4.27 8.51
C ILE A 86 3.30 -5.10 8.74
N ARG A 87 2.89 -5.96 7.80
CA ARG A 87 1.53 -6.54 7.81
C ARG A 87 1.28 -7.40 9.06
N SER A 88 0.16 -7.15 9.74
CA SER A 88 -0.29 -7.96 10.89
C SER A 88 -0.64 -9.40 10.49
N SER A 89 -0.47 -10.35 11.40
CA SER A 89 -0.91 -11.74 11.19
C SER A 89 -2.43 -11.88 10.96
N ALA A 90 -3.23 -11.00 11.56
CA ALA A 90 -4.69 -10.95 11.36
C ALA A 90 -5.08 -10.64 9.91
N GLU A 91 -4.25 -9.90 9.19
CA GLU A 91 -4.43 -9.58 7.77
C GLU A 91 -3.36 -10.26 6.90
N GLY A 92 -2.98 -11.50 7.23
CA GLY A 92 -2.16 -12.37 6.37
C GLY A 92 -0.66 -12.06 6.32
N GLY A 93 -0.16 -11.23 7.23
CA GLY A 93 1.27 -10.95 7.40
C GLY A 93 1.96 -11.85 8.42
N LYS A 94 3.21 -11.51 8.74
CA LYS A 94 4.03 -12.22 9.73
C LYS A 94 4.49 -11.33 10.90
N TRP A 95 3.79 -10.23 11.14
CA TRP A 95 4.00 -9.46 12.36
C TRP A 95 3.26 -10.09 13.53
N PHE A 96 4.03 -10.54 14.53
CA PHE A 96 3.54 -11.15 15.78
C PHE A 96 3.94 -10.37 17.03
N GLY A 97 4.66 -9.24 16.88
CA GLY A 97 5.15 -8.42 17.97
C GLY A 97 4.07 -7.49 18.55
N ALA A 98 4.43 -6.74 19.59
CA ALA A 98 3.50 -5.80 20.21
C ALA A 98 3.27 -4.58 19.28
N GLU A 99 2.04 -4.08 19.22
CA GLU A 99 1.71 -2.92 18.38
C GLU A 99 2.53 -1.66 18.78
N ASP A 100 2.92 -1.49 20.05
CA ASP A 100 3.78 -0.36 20.42
C ASP A 100 5.22 -0.52 19.89
N GLU A 101 5.73 -1.75 19.74
CA GLU A 101 6.99 -2.01 19.01
C GLU A 101 6.83 -1.72 17.52
N ARG A 102 5.67 -2.10 16.95
CA ARG A 102 5.33 -1.82 15.54
C ARG A 102 5.34 -0.32 15.25
N LEU A 103 4.81 0.50 16.16
CA LEU A 103 4.83 1.96 16.04
C LEU A 103 6.27 2.52 16.07
N VAL A 104 7.16 1.97 16.90
CA VAL A 104 8.58 2.36 16.92
C VAL A 104 9.22 2.07 15.56
N LEU A 105 8.91 0.92 14.94
CA LEU A 105 9.40 0.59 13.59
C LEU A 105 8.87 1.55 12.53
N TYR A 106 7.58 1.90 12.57
CA TYR A 106 7.02 2.91 11.66
C TYR A 106 7.74 4.26 11.81
N ARG A 107 7.95 4.73 13.04
CA ARG A 107 8.66 6.00 13.29
C ARG A 107 10.08 6.00 12.73
N ARG A 108 10.84 4.92 12.96
CA ARG A 108 12.18 4.76 12.37
C ARG A 108 12.15 4.70 10.84
N GLY A 109 11.13 4.04 10.29
CA GLY A 109 10.96 3.92 8.84
C GLY A 109 10.67 5.26 8.18
N LEU A 110 9.79 6.07 8.79
CA LEU A 110 9.39 7.39 8.28
C LEU A 110 10.54 8.37 8.10
N GLU A 111 11.66 8.17 8.78
CA GLU A 111 12.89 8.96 8.57
C GLU A 111 13.56 8.68 7.21
N VAL A 112 13.37 7.48 6.66
CA VAL A 112 14.10 7.02 5.47
C VAL A 112 13.20 6.65 4.29
N VAL A 113 11.93 6.29 4.49
CA VAL A 113 11.03 5.83 3.42
C VAL A 113 10.12 6.93 2.89
N SER A 114 9.67 6.76 1.66
CA SER A 114 8.72 7.65 1.01
C SER A 114 7.30 7.50 1.51
N MET A 115 6.86 6.29 1.90
CA MET A 115 5.45 6.02 2.25
C MET A 115 5.33 4.87 3.26
N VAL A 116 4.19 4.77 3.94
CA VAL A 116 3.87 3.65 4.84
C VAL A 116 2.48 3.06 4.58
N ASP A 117 2.31 1.77 4.86
CA ASP A 117 1.02 1.08 4.90
C ASP A 117 0.69 0.65 6.34
N ILE A 118 -0.55 0.88 6.77
CA ILE A 118 -1.10 0.40 8.03
C ILE A 118 -2.55 -0.07 7.82
N GLU A 119 -2.97 -1.12 8.52
CA GLU A 119 -4.35 -1.61 8.37
C GLU A 119 -5.37 -0.60 8.94
N ILE A 120 -6.49 -0.41 8.23
CA ILE A 120 -7.57 0.52 8.59
C ILE A 120 -8.24 0.13 9.92
N ASN A 121 -8.26 -1.16 10.24
CA ASN A 121 -8.86 -1.67 11.47
C ASN A 121 -7.88 -1.71 12.64
N ASN A 122 -6.61 -1.31 12.42
CA ASN A 122 -5.59 -1.34 13.45
C ASN A 122 -5.74 -0.16 14.42
N ARG A 123 -5.57 -0.42 15.73
CA ARG A 123 -5.62 0.60 16.80
C ARG A 123 -4.58 1.72 16.66
N LEU A 124 -3.50 1.48 15.92
CA LEU A 124 -2.44 2.44 15.66
C LEU A 124 -2.73 3.38 14.50
N LEU A 125 -3.77 3.15 13.69
CA LEU A 125 -4.01 3.87 12.44
C LEU A 125 -3.83 5.39 12.60
N SER A 126 -4.54 6.02 13.53
CA SER A 126 -4.46 7.47 13.74
C SER A 126 -3.07 7.93 14.22
N ARG A 127 -2.36 7.11 14.99
CA ARG A 127 -1.00 7.44 15.48
C ARG A 127 0.02 7.37 14.33
N VAL A 128 -0.10 6.38 13.45
CA VAL A 128 0.76 6.22 12.27
C VAL A 128 0.49 7.34 11.26
N VAL A 129 -0.78 7.65 10.99
CA VAL A 129 -1.16 8.78 10.12
C VAL A 129 -0.59 10.09 10.63
N ALA A 130 -0.79 10.39 11.93
CA ALA A 130 -0.25 11.62 12.52
C ALA A 130 1.28 11.71 12.38
N ALA A 131 2.01 10.63 12.72
CA ALA A 131 3.47 10.60 12.62
C ALA A 131 3.96 10.73 11.17
N ALA A 132 3.29 10.09 10.22
CA ALA A 132 3.65 10.17 8.81
C ALA A 132 3.43 11.58 8.25
N HIS A 133 2.28 12.19 8.55
CA HIS A 133 1.96 13.54 8.10
C HIS A 133 2.85 14.61 8.72
N GLU A 134 3.30 14.43 9.97
CA GLU A 134 4.26 15.32 10.65
C GLU A 134 5.57 15.46 9.86
N VAL A 135 6.05 14.37 9.27
CA VAL A 135 7.26 14.37 8.41
C VAL A 135 6.94 14.43 6.91
N GLY A 136 5.68 14.71 6.55
CA GLY A 136 5.27 14.90 5.16
C GLY A 136 5.26 13.64 4.29
N ARG A 137 4.94 12.46 4.85
CA ARG A 137 4.83 11.18 4.14
C ARG A 137 3.37 10.74 4.01
N PRO A 138 2.93 10.22 2.85
CA PRO A 138 1.59 9.71 2.67
C PRO A 138 1.42 8.31 3.29
N VAL A 139 0.18 7.98 3.62
CA VAL A 139 -0.21 6.71 4.23
C VAL A 139 -1.21 5.96 3.36
N ILE A 140 -0.93 4.68 3.13
CA ILE A 140 -1.90 3.72 2.59
C ILE A 140 -2.61 3.06 3.77
N GLY A 141 -3.90 3.34 3.91
CA GLY A 141 -4.79 2.61 4.81
C GLY A 141 -5.27 1.35 4.10
N SER A 142 -4.90 0.17 4.60
CA SER A 142 -5.22 -1.08 3.92
C SER A 142 -6.22 -1.96 4.68
N PHE A 143 -6.93 -2.81 3.97
CA PHE A 143 -7.80 -3.83 4.52
C PHE A 143 -7.72 -5.08 3.65
N HIS A 144 -7.51 -6.22 4.29
CA HIS A 144 -7.37 -7.50 3.62
C HIS A 144 -8.38 -8.50 4.14
N ASP A 145 -9.06 -9.18 3.22
CA ASP A 145 -9.86 -10.35 3.53
C ASP A 145 -9.41 -11.49 2.61
N PHE A 146 -8.66 -12.43 3.19
CA PHE A 146 -8.15 -13.60 2.47
C PHE A 146 -9.20 -14.69 2.32
N SER A 147 -10.33 -14.56 3.02
CA SER A 147 -11.39 -15.54 3.02
C SER A 147 -12.46 -15.20 1.99
N GLU A 148 -12.88 -13.95 1.85
CA GLU A 148 -14.00 -13.57 0.99
C GLU A 148 -13.94 -12.13 0.46
N THR A 149 -14.96 -11.76 -0.31
CA THR A 149 -15.29 -10.39 -0.66
C THR A 149 -16.49 -9.96 0.20
N PRO A 150 -16.28 -9.12 1.24
CA PRO A 150 -17.36 -8.69 2.10
C PRO A 150 -18.47 -7.93 1.35
N PRO A 151 -19.70 -7.91 1.90
CA PRO A 151 -20.79 -7.13 1.33
C PRO A 151 -20.43 -5.64 1.18
N ARG A 152 -21.03 -4.98 0.18
CA ARG A 152 -20.85 -3.55 -0.13
C ARG A 152 -20.83 -2.64 1.11
N ALA A 153 -21.79 -2.81 2.01
CA ALA A 153 -21.90 -1.97 3.20
C ALA A 153 -20.64 -2.03 4.08
N VAL A 154 -20.06 -3.22 4.26
CA VAL A 154 -18.81 -3.40 5.01
C VAL A 154 -17.64 -2.71 4.31
N LEU A 155 -17.56 -2.83 2.99
CA LEU A 155 -16.51 -2.17 2.20
C LEU A 155 -16.61 -0.64 2.29
N GLU A 156 -17.83 -0.10 2.19
CA GLU A 156 -18.09 1.34 2.32
C GLU A 156 -17.77 1.87 3.72
N GLU A 157 -18.02 1.09 4.77
CA GLU A 157 -17.59 1.42 6.13
C GLU A 157 -16.07 1.47 6.28
N VAL A 158 -15.35 0.48 5.74
CA VAL A 158 -13.88 0.45 5.73
C VAL A 158 -13.31 1.65 4.99
N ILE A 159 -13.83 1.94 3.79
CA ILE A 159 -13.41 3.09 2.98
C ILE A 159 -13.65 4.40 3.75
N THR A 160 -14.84 4.56 4.31
CA THR A 160 -15.22 5.75 5.08
C THR A 160 -14.33 5.92 6.30
N ARG A 161 -14.02 4.84 7.03
CA ARG A 161 -13.12 4.86 8.19
C ARG A 161 -11.71 5.29 7.80
N GLY A 162 -11.17 4.74 6.72
CA GLY A 162 -9.87 5.14 6.18
C GLY A 162 -9.82 6.65 5.90
N TRP A 163 -10.74 7.15 5.07
CA TRP A 163 -10.77 8.57 4.71
C TRP A 163 -11.01 9.50 5.90
N LYS A 164 -11.88 9.13 6.85
CA LYS A 164 -12.10 9.92 8.08
C LYS A 164 -10.85 9.99 8.96
N THR A 165 -9.98 8.97 8.91
CA THR A 165 -8.74 8.95 9.67
C THR A 165 -7.61 9.71 8.97
N GLY A 166 -7.81 10.12 7.72
CA GLY A 166 -6.85 10.92 6.96
C GLY A 166 -5.82 10.10 6.18
N VAL A 167 -6.06 8.81 5.91
CA VAL A 167 -5.19 8.06 5.00
C VAL A 167 -5.28 8.65 3.59
N ASP A 168 -4.15 8.64 2.87
CA ASP A 168 -4.01 9.24 1.55
C ASP A 168 -4.51 8.31 0.43
N VAL A 169 -4.45 6.99 0.66
CA VAL A 169 -5.00 5.96 -0.23
C VAL A 169 -5.72 4.92 0.63
N VAL A 170 -6.91 4.50 0.23
CA VAL A 170 -7.54 3.29 0.79
C VAL A 170 -7.25 2.11 -0.12
N LYS A 171 -6.73 1.02 0.45
CA LYS A 171 -6.39 -0.23 -0.25
C LYS A 171 -7.28 -1.37 0.25
N LEU A 172 -7.98 -2.03 -0.67
CA LEU A 172 -8.78 -3.23 -0.40
C LEU A 172 -8.16 -4.41 -1.16
N ALA A 173 -7.86 -5.50 -0.46
CA ALA A 173 -7.40 -6.74 -1.08
C ALA A 173 -8.28 -7.91 -0.60
N LEU A 174 -9.12 -8.42 -1.50
CA LEU A 174 -10.26 -9.26 -1.14
C LEU A 174 -10.29 -10.54 -1.96
N ARG A 175 -10.66 -11.68 -1.36
CA ARG A 175 -10.72 -12.97 -2.05
C ARG A 175 -12.00 -13.09 -2.86
N LEU A 176 -11.85 -13.28 -4.17
CA LEU A 176 -12.95 -13.58 -5.07
C LEU A 176 -13.35 -15.06 -4.90
N LYS A 177 -14.65 -15.31 -4.79
CA LYS A 177 -15.31 -16.61 -4.63
C LYS A 177 -16.48 -16.80 -5.59
N THR A 178 -17.13 -15.72 -6.02
CA THR A 178 -18.32 -15.76 -6.87
C THR A 178 -18.18 -14.83 -8.07
N ASP A 179 -18.95 -15.11 -9.13
CA ASP A 179 -19.01 -14.27 -10.34
C ASP A 179 -19.52 -12.85 -10.07
N ALA A 180 -20.21 -12.64 -8.93
CA ALA A 180 -20.71 -11.33 -8.52
C ALA A 180 -19.65 -10.47 -7.83
N ASP A 181 -18.54 -11.06 -7.38
CA ASP A 181 -17.55 -10.35 -6.56
C ASP A 181 -16.78 -9.31 -7.40
N LEU A 182 -16.34 -9.68 -8.60
CA LEU A 182 -15.59 -8.74 -9.46
C LEU A 182 -16.44 -7.54 -9.92
N PRO A 183 -17.68 -7.71 -10.40
CA PRO A 183 -18.59 -6.59 -10.64
C PRO A 183 -18.78 -5.68 -9.41
N LEU A 184 -18.95 -6.27 -8.21
CA LEU A 184 -19.03 -5.50 -6.97
C LEU A 184 -17.76 -4.67 -6.74
N LEU A 185 -16.57 -5.25 -6.90
CA LEU A 185 -15.30 -4.54 -6.72
C LEU A 185 -15.10 -3.41 -7.74
N LEU A 186 -15.50 -3.62 -9.00
CA LEU A 186 -15.48 -2.59 -10.04
C LEU A 186 -16.41 -1.42 -9.69
N ASP A 187 -17.59 -1.70 -9.14
CA ASP A 187 -18.50 -0.64 -8.70
C ASP A 187 -18.01 0.07 -7.43
N VAL A 188 -17.39 -0.66 -6.49
CA VAL A 188 -16.75 -0.04 -5.31
C VAL A 188 -15.63 0.89 -5.74
N LEU A 189 -14.83 0.50 -6.73
CA LEU A 189 -13.73 1.31 -7.24
C LEU A 189 -14.18 2.69 -7.77
N LYS A 190 -15.39 2.78 -8.35
CA LYS A 190 -15.99 4.05 -8.82
C LYS A 190 -16.25 5.08 -7.72
N THR A 191 -16.26 4.65 -6.45
CA THR A 191 -16.41 5.57 -5.31
C THR A 191 -15.14 6.36 -5.01
N GLY A 192 -13.99 5.90 -5.52
CA GLY A 192 -12.73 6.62 -5.44
C GLY A 192 -12.74 7.91 -6.27
N THR A 193 -11.96 8.89 -5.85
CA THR A 193 -11.78 10.15 -6.58
C THR A 193 -10.29 10.47 -6.70
N PRO A 194 -9.88 11.40 -7.59
CA PRO A 194 -8.47 11.82 -7.65
C PRO A 194 -7.91 12.35 -6.32
N GLN A 195 -8.77 12.89 -5.44
CA GLN A 195 -8.41 13.37 -4.10
C GLN A 195 -8.46 12.28 -3.04
N ARG A 196 -9.21 11.20 -3.28
CA ARG A 196 -9.40 10.05 -2.39
C ARG A 196 -9.28 8.76 -3.20
N PRO A 197 -8.06 8.42 -3.65
CA PRO A 197 -7.85 7.27 -4.52
C PRO A 197 -8.13 5.97 -3.79
N LEU A 198 -8.54 4.96 -4.56
CA LEU A 198 -8.69 3.58 -4.11
C LEU A 198 -7.71 2.68 -4.85
N CYS A 199 -7.09 1.77 -4.12
CA CYS A 199 -6.46 0.58 -4.67
C CYS A 199 -7.37 -0.60 -4.34
N VAL A 200 -7.89 -1.29 -5.35
CA VAL A 200 -8.71 -2.50 -5.17
C VAL A 200 -8.01 -3.67 -5.86
N ILE A 201 -7.89 -4.78 -5.15
CA ILE A 201 -7.21 -6.00 -5.59
C ILE A 201 -8.15 -7.20 -5.38
N GLY A 202 -8.50 -7.86 -6.48
CA GLY A 202 -9.13 -9.18 -6.45
C GLY A 202 -8.09 -10.28 -6.28
N MET A 203 -8.12 -11.01 -5.17
CA MET A 203 -7.24 -12.14 -4.90
C MET A 203 -7.86 -13.44 -5.40
N GLY A 204 -7.01 -14.36 -5.87
CA GLY A 204 -7.42 -15.67 -6.37
C GLY A 204 -7.74 -15.72 -7.87
N ALA A 205 -7.80 -14.57 -8.55
CA ALA A 205 -8.05 -14.45 -9.99
C ALA A 205 -7.08 -13.43 -10.62
N PRO A 206 -6.01 -13.87 -11.33
CA PRO A 206 -5.05 -12.98 -11.97
C PRO A 206 -5.71 -11.95 -12.92
N GLU A 207 -6.68 -12.38 -13.71
CA GLU A 207 -7.45 -11.55 -14.65
C GLU A 207 -8.14 -10.36 -13.96
N ALA A 208 -8.72 -10.59 -12.78
CA ALA A 208 -9.38 -9.55 -12.00
C ALA A 208 -8.40 -8.45 -11.55
N ARG A 209 -7.12 -8.79 -11.30
CA ARG A 209 -6.10 -7.79 -10.95
C ARG A 209 -5.85 -6.82 -12.09
N LEU A 210 -5.75 -7.31 -13.32
CA LEU A 210 -5.57 -6.46 -14.50
C LEU A 210 -6.82 -5.64 -14.79
N GLU A 211 -8.01 -6.24 -14.67
CA GLU A 211 -9.27 -5.55 -14.92
C GLU A 211 -9.49 -4.39 -13.93
N LEU A 212 -9.29 -4.62 -12.63
CA LEU A 212 -9.37 -3.57 -11.61
C LEU A 212 -8.31 -2.48 -11.80
N ALA A 213 -7.09 -2.85 -12.19
CA ALA A 213 -6.03 -1.91 -12.52
C ALA A 213 -6.42 -1.00 -13.70
N ARG A 214 -6.96 -1.57 -14.78
CA ARG A 214 -7.47 -0.83 -15.96
C ARG A 214 -8.69 0.03 -15.63
N ALA A 215 -9.53 -0.43 -14.71
CA ALA A 215 -10.72 0.29 -14.26
C ALA A 215 -10.43 1.47 -13.31
N GLY A 216 -9.16 1.69 -12.92
CA GLY A 216 -8.75 2.87 -12.16
C GLY A 216 -8.26 2.60 -10.74
N SER A 217 -8.00 1.34 -10.36
CA SER A 217 -7.28 1.04 -9.12
C SER A 217 -5.92 1.73 -9.17
N CYS A 218 -5.61 2.57 -8.18
CA CYS A 218 -4.47 3.49 -8.30
C CYS A 218 -3.09 2.83 -8.15
N LEU A 219 -3.05 1.60 -7.61
CA LEU A 219 -1.84 0.79 -7.46
C LEU A 219 -2.10 -0.61 -8.03
N ALA A 220 -1.10 -1.17 -8.72
CA ALA A 220 -1.10 -2.54 -9.20
C ALA A 220 0.10 -3.29 -8.58
N TYR A 221 -0.18 -4.33 -7.79
CA TYR A 221 0.86 -5.07 -7.06
C TYR A 221 1.35 -6.27 -7.88
N GLY A 222 2.66 -6.35 -8.08
CA GLY A 222 3.34 -7.47 -8.73
C GLY A 222 4.53 -7.97 -7.92
N PHE A 223 5.01 -9.18 -8.23
CA PHE A 223 6.21 -9.73 -7.61
C PHE A 223 7.48 -9.35 -8.38
N LEU A 224 8.61 -9.33 -7.67
CA LEU A 224 9.95 -9.13 -8.22
C LEU A 224 10.69 -10.46 -8.17
N GLY A 225 10.84 -11.13 -9.30
CA GLY A 225 11.52 -12.42 -9.39
C GLY A 225 10.71 -13.60 -8.88
N GLN A 226 10.60 -13.82 -7.56
CA GLN A 226 9.92 -15.01 -6.98
C GLN A 226 8.51 -14.71 -6.45
N PHE A 227 7.63 -15.71 -6.50
CA PHE A 227 6.22 -15.63 -6.09
C PHE A 227 6.07 -15.38 -4.58
N THR A 228 5.29 -14.38 -4.18
CA THR A 228 5.02 -14.06 -2.76
C THR A 228 3.57 -14.31 -2.33
N ALA A 229 2.62 -14.50 -3.27
CA ALA A 229 1.24 -14.91 -3.00
C ALA A 229 0.56 -15.56 -4.24
N PRO A 230 -0.49 -16.40 -4.07
CA PRO A 230 -1.22 -17.00 -5.17
C PRO A 230 -1.87 -15.96 -6.10
N GLY A 231 -1.71 -16.17 -7.42
CA GLY A 231 -2.30 -15.31 -8.46
C GLY A 231 -1.65 -13.93 -8.61
N GLN A 232 -0.41 -13.74 -8.14
CA GLN A 232 0.35 -12.53 -8.43
C GLN A 232 0.87 -12.53 -9.87
N ILE A 233 0.83 -11.36 -10.49
CA ILE A 233 1.37 -11.09 -11.82
C ILE A 233 2.78 -10.52 -11.66
N ALA A 234 3.70 -10.86 -12.56
CA ALA A 234 5.05 -10.29 -12.52
C ALA A 234 4.99 -8.78 -12.80
N CYS A 235 5.86 -7.98 -12.16
CA CYS A 235 5.90 -6.54 -12.43
C CYS A 235 6.15 -6.24 -13.92
N GLN A 236 6.99 -7.06 -14.59
CA GLN A 236 7.23 -6.95 -16.03
C GLN A 236 5.96 -7.10 -16.87
N GLU A 237 5.11 -8.05 -16.50
CA GLU A 237 3.85 -8.29 -17.20
C GLU A 237 2.85 -7.17 -16.93
N LEU A 238 2.75 -6.68 -15.69
CA LEU A 238 1.94 -5.50 -15.37
C LEU A 238 2.41 -4.27 -16.18
N ALA A 239 3.72 -4.05 -16.27
CA ALA A 239 4.29 -2.92 -17.02
C ALA A 239 3.92 -2.99 -18.50
N THR A 240 3.93 -4.17 -19.10
CA THR A 240 3.50 -4.37 -20.50
C THR A 240 2.00 -4.21 -20.67
N GLN A 241 1.19 -4.79 -19.77
CA GLN A 241 -0.27 -4.84 -19.90
C GLN A 241 -0.99 -3.53 -19.54
N LEU A 242 -0.31 -2.64 -18.81
CA LEU A 242 -0.83 -1.36 -18.31
C LEU A 242 -0.06 -0.15 -18.86
N ALA A 243 0.81 -0.35 -19.86
CA ALA A 243 1.57 0.69 -20.55
C ALA A 243 0.67 1.75 -21.21
#